data_AF-A0A6A6DUC0-F1
#
_entry.id   AF-A0A6A6DUC0-F1
#
_cell.length_a   1.000
_cell.length_b   1.000
_cell.length_c   1.000
_cell.angle_alpha   90.00
_cell.angle_beta   90.00
_cell.angle_gamma   90.00
#
_symmetry.space_group_name_H-M   'P 1'
#
loop_
_entity.id
_entity.type
_entity.pdbx_description
1 polymer ?
#
loop_
_entity_poly.entity_id
_entity_poly.type
_entity_poly.pdbx_seq_one_letter_code
_entity_poly.pdbx_strand_id
1 'polypeptide(L)'
;MEPFSTSAIFAGINTAFKFAEFAVRIAEVGTENEVFVRMIQVVREDLNETERLLNVASVRSKLTSTPGKLPWIKAAINSTKASLNDIGKWVERARVDQQTTGAVRFETRVRWVFNDHEKLLNRKMELSTCHQQLSNVLSYLIQLEDVSSNLEPPTYHDTTFFDD
;
A
#
# COMPACT_ATOMS: atom_id res chain seq x y z
N MET A 1 -11.65 -27.01 6.86
CA MET A 1 -11.42 -25.69 7.51
C MET A 1 -11.70 -24.67 6.42
N GLU A 2 -12.91 -24.11 6.42
CA GLU A 2 -13.37 -23.17 5.38
C GLU A 2 -12.43 -21.95 5.33
N PRO A 3 -12.07 -21.43 4.14
CA PRO A 3 -11.27 -20.22 4.05
C PRO A 3 -12.11 -19.04 4.56
N PHE A 4 -11.77 -18.54 5.76
CA PHE A 4 -12.27 -17.24 6.21
C PHE A 4 -11.94 -16.22 5.13
N SER A 5 -12.98 -15.67 4.50
CA SER A 5 -12.85 -14.66 3.46
C SER A 5 -12.14 -13.46 4.06
N THR A 6 -10.83 -13.36 3.83
CA THR A 6 -9.95 -12.28 4.30
C THR A 6 -10.47 -10.90 3.91
N SER A 7 -11.30 -10.84 2.88
CA SER A 7 -12.02 -9.67 2.37
C SER A 7 -12.90 -8.99 3.42
N ALA A 8 -13.50 -9.73 4.37
CA ALA A 8 -14.40 -9.18 5.37
C ALA A 8 -13.68 -8.50 6.55
N ILE A 9 -12.42 -8.88 6.83
CA ILE A 9 -11.66 -8.42 8.00
C ILE A 9 -11.15 -6.97 7.80
N PHE A 10 -10.93 -6.58 6.54
CA PHE A 10 -10.32 -5.32 6.15
C PHE A 10 -11.26 -4.39 5.35
N ALA A 11 -12.55 -4.37 5.69
CA ALA A 11 -13.55 -3.58 4.98
C ALA A 11 -13.25 -2.07 4.88
N GLY A 12 -12.44 -1.52 5.80
CA GLY A 12 -12.09 -0.11 5.85
C GLY A 12 -10.98 0.32 4.87
N ILE A 13 -10.18 -0.60 4.31
CA ILE A 13 -9.02 -0.23 3.48
C ILE A 13 -9.43 0.63 2.28
N ASN A 14 -10.51 0.23 1.58
CA ASN A 14 -11.03 1.00 0.45
C ASN A 14 -11.46 2.42 0.86
N THR A 15 -11.99 2.58 2.08
CA THR A 15 -12.32 3.89 2.62
C THR A 15 -11.07 4.72 2.88
N ALA A 16 -9.99 4.13 3.38
CA ALA A 16 -8.72 4.83 3.58
C ALA A 16 -8.11 5.32 2.24
N PHE A 17 -8.18 4.50 1.19
CA PHE A 17 -7.72 4.91 -0.14
C PHE A 17 -8.59 6.01 -0.74
N LYS A 18 -9.92 5.88 -0.67
CA LYS A 18 -10.86 6.94 -1.09
C LYS A 18 -10.66 8.24 -0.31
N PHE A 19 -10.38 8.12 0.99
CA PHE A 19 -10.05 9.27 1.83
C PHE A 19 -8.82 10.00 1.30
N ALA A 20 -7.73 9.28 0.99
CA ALA A 20 -6.53 9.88 0.44
C ALA A 20 -6.78 10.52 -0.94
N GLU A 21 -7.45 9.82 -1.86
CA GLU A 21 -7.81 10.35 -3.18
C GLU A 21 -8.67 11.61 -3.10
N PHE A 22 -9.60 11.66 -2.16
CA PHE A 22 -10.48 12.80 -1.97
C PHE A 22 -9.77 13.96 -1.28
N ALA A 23 -8.95 13.69 -0.27
CA ALA A 23 -8.22 14.71 0.47
C ALA A 23 -7.29 15.53 -0.43
N VAL A 24 -6.62 14.92 -1.42
CA VAL A 24 -5.81 15.65 -2.41
C VAL A 24 -6.61 16.73 -3.16
N ARG A 25 -7.94 16.56 -3.29
CA ARG A 25 -8.81 17.50 -4.02
C ARG A 25 -9.34 18.63 -3.14
N ILE A 26 -9.22 18.52 -1.82
CA ILE A 26 -9.67 19.56 -0.90
C ILE A 26 -8.51 20.56 -0.71
N ALA A 27 -8.67 21.79 -1.23
CA ALA A 27 -7.66 22.85 -1.10
C ALA A 27 -7.39 23.30 0.34
N GLU A 28 -8.21 22.88 1.31
CA GLU A 28 -8.13 23.23 2.73
C GLU A 28 -7.27 22.25 3.55
N VAL A 29 -6.62 21.27 2.93
CA VAL A 29 -5.76 20.31 3.63
C VAL A 29 -4.43 20.98 3.91
N GLY A 30 -4.19 21.38 5.17
CA GLY A 30 -2.90 21.95 5.59
C GLY A 30 -1.71 21.05 5.26
N THR A 31 -0.52 21.62 5.13
CA THR A 31 0.70 20.94 4.65
C THR A 31 1.04 19.64 5.39
N GLU A 32 0.77 19.56 6.70
CA GLU A 32 1.00 18.32 7.47
C GLU A 32 0.05 17.19 7.05
N ASN A 33 -1.20 17.52 6.74
CA ASN A 33 -2.22 16.56 6.33
C ASN A 33 -1.93 16.03 4.92
N GLU A 34 -1.33 16.84 4.05
CA GLU A 34 -0.85 16.38 2.74
C GLU A 34 0.20 15.27 2.86
N VAL A 35 1.11 15.38 3.85
CA VAL A 35 2.13 14.35 4.11
C VAL A 35 1.46 13.04 4.50
N PHE A 36 0.44 13.08 5.36
CA PHE A 36 -0.29 11.88 5.77
C PHE A 36 -1.06 11.25 4.59
N VAL A 37 -1.71 12.07 3.76
CA VAL A 37 -2.41 11.61 2.56
C VAL A 37 -1.47 10.94 1.56
N ARG A 38 -0.31 11.56 1.30
CA ARG A 38 0.73 11.00 0.43
C ARG A 38 1.26 9.68 0.96
N MET A 39 1.44 9.55 2.28
CA MET A 39 1.87 8.31 2.91
C MET A 39 0.88 7.16 2.66
N ILE A 40 -0.43 7.42 2.74
CA ILE A 40 -1.45 6.41 2.43
C ILE A 40 -1.33 5.94 0.97
N GLN A 41 -1.06 6.85 0.02
CA GLN A 41 -0.89 6.51 -1.39
C GLN A 41 0.36 5.66 -1.63
N VAL A 42 1.52 6.06 -1.07
CA VAL A 42 2.76 5.29 -1.18
C VAL A 42 2.60 3.90 -0.59
N VAL A 43 1.99 3.78 0.61
CA VAL A 43 1.73 2.48 1.24
C VAL A 43 0.83 1.59 0.37
N ARG A 44 -0.16 2.16 -0.33
CA ARG A 44 -1.01 1.41 -1.26
C ARG A 44 -0.18 0.82 -2.40
N GLU A 45 0.70 1.62 -3.00
CA GLU A 45 1.56 1.20 -4.11
C GLU A 45 2.53 0.10 -3.66
N ASP A 46 3.21 0.28 -2.54
CA ASP A 46 4.15 -0.71 -1.99
C ASP A 46 3.46 -2.02 -1.60
N LEU A 47 2.22 -1.95 -1.09
CA LEU A 47 1.44 -3.14 -0.76
C LEU A 47 1.08 -3.92 -2.01
N ASN A 48 0.60 -3.24 -3.05
CA ASN A 48 0.28 -3.86 -4.34
C ASN A 48 1.52 -4.51 -4.96
N GLU A 49 2.66 -3.82 -4.93
CA GLU A 49 3.90 -4.34 -5.49
C GLU A 49 4.44 -5.54 -4.70
N THR A 50 4.36 -5.49 -3.37
CA THR A 50 4.69 -6.63 -2.51
C THR A 50 3.83 -7.85 -2.85
N GLU A 51 2.52 -7.65 -3.04
CA GLU A 51 1.60 -8.72 -3.44
C GLU A 51 1.89 -9.24 -4.85
N ARG A 52 2.25 -8.36 -5.81
CA ARG A 52 2.68 -8.76 -7.15
C ARG A 52 3.92 -9.65 -7.09
N LEU A 53 4.96 -9.22 -6.37
CA LEU A 53 6.22 -9.95 -6.22
C LEU A 53 6.01 -11.34 -5.61
N LEU A 54 5.10 -11.49 -4.64
CA LEU A 54 4.75 -12.79 -4.06
C LEU A 54 4.10 -13.76 -5.06
N ASN A 55 3.59 -13.27 -6.19
CA ASN A 55 3.05 -14.09 -7.27
C ASN A 55 4.10 -14.42 -8.36
N VAL A 56 5.28 -13.80 -8.33
CA VAL A 56 6.37 -14.09 -9.28
C VAL A 56 6.98 -15.47 -9.00
N ALA A 57 7.17 -16.27 -10.07
CA ALA A 57 7.62 -17.66 -9.95
C ALA A 57 9.01 -17.79 -9.30
N SER A 58 9.99 -16.97 -9.70
CA SER A 58 11.34 -16.98 -9.11
C SER A 58 11.32 -16.65 -7.62
N VAL A 59 10.53 -15.64 -7.23
CA VAL A 59 10.33 -15.23 -5.83
C VAL A 59 9.74 -16.37 -5.02
N ARG A 60 8.64 -16.99 -5.49
CA ARG A 60 8.00 -18.12 -4.81
C ARG A 60 8.93 -19.31 -4.63
N SER A 61 9.71 -19.63 -5.67
CA SER A 61 10.70 -20.70 -5.64
C SER A 61 11.75 -20.45 -4.55
N LYS A 62 12.39 -19.27 -4.57
CA LYS A 62 13.44 -18.90 -3.60
C LYS A 62 12.91 -18.78 -2.17
N LEU A 63 11.67 -18.31 -1.98
CA LEU A 63 11.02 -18.24 -0.67
C LEU A 63 10.75 -19.64 -0.08
N THR A 64 10.45 -20.63 -0.92
CA THR A 64 10.24 -22.01 -0.48
C THR A 64 11.53 -22.61 0.10
N SER A 65 12.68 -22.21 -0.42
CA SER A 65 14.01 -22.61 0.08
C SER A 65 14.47 -21.84 1.32
N THR A 66 13.75 -20.79 1.75
CA THR A 66 14.14 -19.94 2.88
C THR A 66 13.07 -19.94 3.98
N PRO A 67 13.02 -21.00 4.82
CA PRO A 67 12.01 -21.12 5.86
C PRO A 67 12.07 -19.92 6.86
N GLY A 68 10.90 -19.45 7.28
CA GLY A 68 10.77 -18.32 8.23
C GLY A 68 10.61 -16.93 7.58
N LYS A 69 11.01 -16.75 6.31
CA LYS A 69 10.80 -15.46 5.62
C LYS A 69 9.34 -15.20 5.26
N LEU A 70 8.62 -16.23 4.82
CA LEU A 70 7.21 -16.09 4.42
C LEU A 70 6.29 -15.64 5.58
N PRO A 71 6.38 -16.18 6.81
CA PRO A 71 5.64 -15.65 7.96
C PRO A 71 5.95 -14.17 8.25
N TRP A 72 7.22 -13.77 8.22
CA TRP A 72 7.64 -12.38 8.42
C TRP A 72 7.04 -11.43 7.37
N ILE A 73 7.06 -11.83 6.10
CA ILE A 73 6.44 -11.09 4.99
C ILE A 73 4.93 -10.94 5.22
N LYS A 74 4.24 -12.04 5.52
CA LYS A 74 2.79 -12.04 5.79
C LYS A 74 2.44 -11.15 6.98
N ALA A 75 3.26 -11.14 8.03
CA ALA A 75 3.07 -10.27 9.18
C ALA A 75 3.14 -8.79 8.78
N ALA A 76 4.14 -8.38 7.99
CA ALA A 76 4.26 -7.00 7.51
C ALA A 76 3.05 -6.55 6.66
N ILE A 77 2.60 -7.40 5.74
CA ILE A 77 1.40 -7.17 4.92
C ILE A 77 0.17 -7.01 5.80
N ASN A 78 -0.03 -7.94 6.76
CA ASN A 78 -1.20 -7.92 7.64
C ASN A 78 -1.21 -6.70 8.56
N SER A 79 -0.08 -6.33 9.16
CA SER A 79 0.03 -5.13 9.99
C SER A 79 -0.26 -3.85 9.19
N THR A 80 0.26 -3.76 7.96
CA THR A 80 -0.03 -2.63 7.07
C THR A 80 -1.53 -2.55 6.72
N LYS A 81 -2.13 -3.69 6.34
CA LYS A 81 -3.57 -3.79 6.06
C LYS A 81 -4.42 -3.43 7.29
N ALA A 82 -4.01 -3.83 8.49
CA ALA A 82 -4.68 -3.49 9.73
C ALA A 82 -4.66 -1.97 9.99
N SER A 83 -3.49 -1.35 9.88
CA SER A 83 -3.35 0.11 10.04
C SER A 83 -4.20 0.90 9.03
N LEU A 84 -4.18 0.52 7.76
CA LEU A 84 -5.03 1.11 6.72
C LEU A 84 -6.53 0.92 7.00
N ASN A 85 -6.93 -0.28 7.45
CA ASN A 85 -8.32 -0.59 7.80
C ASN A 85 -8.80 0.27 8.97
N ASP A 86 -7.94 0.50 9.97
CA ASP A 86 -8.28 1.30 11.14
C ASP A 86 -8.41 2.79 10.80
N ILE A 87 -7.57 3.30 9.89
CA ILE A 87 -7.75 4.63 9.29
C ILE A 87 -9.12 4.72 8.60
N GLY A 88 -9.46 3.74 7.75
CA GLY A 88 -10.74 3.75 7.04
C GLY A 88 -11.96 3.68 7.96
N LYS A 89 -11.90 2.84 9.01
CA LYS A 89 -12.94 2.78 10.06
C LYS A 89 -13.05 4.08 10.84
N TRP A 90 -11.95 4.78 11.06
CA TRP A 90 -11.96 6.08 11.73
C TRP A 90 -12.63 7.14 10.86
N VAL A 91 -12.32 7.20 9.55
CA VAL A 91 -13.00 8.09 8.60
C VAL A 91 -14.52 7.83 8.55
N GLU A 92 -14.93 6.56 8.54
CA GLU A 92 -16.36 6.21 8.51
C GLU A 92 -17.08 6.60 9.81
N ARG A 93 -16.40 6.48 10.95
CA ARG A 93 -16.94 6.82 12.28
C ARG A 93 -16.95 8.31 12.60
N ALA A 94 -16.26 9.15 11.84
CA ALA A 94 -16.21 10.60 12.08
C ALA A 94 -17.61 11.25 12.25
N ARG A 95 -18.64 10.72 11.58
CA ARG A 95 -20.03 11.19 11.77
C ARG A 95 -20.65 10.87 13.13
N VAL A 96 -20.29 9.72 13.69
CA VAL A 96 -20.78 9.26 15.00
C VAL A 96 -20.13 10.08 16.10
N ASP A 97 -18.82 10.33 15.96
CA ASP A 97 -18.04 11.14 16.90
C ASP A 97 -18.58 12.59 16.98
N GLN A 98 -19.15 13.11 15.89
CA GLN A 98 -19.77 14.44 15.82
C GLN A 98 -21.28 14.45 16.17
N GLN A 99 -21.81 13.36 16.72
CA GLN A 99 -23.22 13.20 17.14
C GLN A 99 -24.25 13.65 16.09
N THR A 100 -23.90 13.58 14.81
CA THR A 100 -24.74 14.12 13.73
C THR A 100 -25.79 13.09 13.32
N THR A 101 -27.05 13.50 13.28
CA THR A 101 -28.16 12.68 12.77
C THR A 101 -28.29 12.84 11.25
N GLY A 102 -28.49 11.74 10.53
CA GLY A 102 -28.70 11.74 9.07
C GLY A 102 -27.47 11.41 8.21
N ALA A 103 -27.62 11.60 6.89
CA ALA A 103 -26.59 11.28 5.90
C ALA A 103 -25.57 12.43 5.79
N VAL A 104 -24.34 12.18 6.24
CA VAL A 104 -23.23 13.14 6.11
C VAL A 104 -22.44 12.84 4.83
N ARG A 105 -22.22 13.87 4.01
CA ARG A 105 -21.35 13.81 2.82
C ARG A 105 -19.94 13.38 3.19
N PHE A 106 -19.30 12.59 2.33
CA PHE A 106 -17.95 12.09 2.57
C PHE A 106 -16.93 13.22 2.79
N GLU A 107 -17.06 14.32 2.03
CA GLU A 107 -16.19 15.50 2.14
C GLU A 107 -16.18 16.11 3.55
N THR A 108 -17.37 16.20 4.17
CA THR A 108 -17.51 16.72 5.53
C THR A 108 -16.80 15.81 6.53
N ARG A 109 -16.86 14.49 6.33
CA ARG A 109 -16.13 13.52 7.17
C ARG A 109 -14.62 13.71 7.03
N VAL A 110 -14.13 13.87 5.81
CA VAL A 110 -12.69 14.14 5.55
C VAL A 110 -12.22 15.39 6.28
N ARG A 111 -12.99 16.48 6.26
CA ARG A 111 -12.65 17.70 7.02
C ARG A 111 -12.62 17.46 8.53
N TRP A 112 -13.62 16.75 9.08
CA TRP A 112 -13.65 16.45 10.51
C TRP A 112 -12.46 15.60 10.97
N VAL A 113 -12.06 14.63 10.14
CA VAL A 113 -10.90 13.78 10.36
C VAL A 113 -9.61 14.61 10.46
N PHE A 114 -9.44 15.61 9.59
CA PHE A 114 -8.27 16.50 9.64
C PHE A 114 -8.29 17.49 10.80
N ASN A 115 -9.45 17.79 11.36
CA ASN A 115 -9.55 18.66 12.54
C ASN A 115 -9.15 17.93 13.84
N ASP A 116 -9.21 16.59 13.87
CA ASP A 116 -8.83 15.74 15.01
C ASP A 116 -7.32 15.39 14.96
N HIS A 117 -6.48 16.36 15.31
CA HIS A 117 -5.02 16.30 15.15
C HIS A 117 -4.36 15.19 15.98
N GLU A 118 -4.79 14.97 17.22
CA GLU A 118 -4.20 13.97 18.10
C GLU A 118 -4.42 12.54 17.57
N LYS A 119 -5.66 12.22 17.16
CA LYS A 119 -5.92 10.91 16.55
C LYS A 119 -5.14 10.77 15.24
N LEU A 120 -5.08 11.82 14.42
CA LEU A 120 -4.34 11.80 13.17
C LEU A 120 -2.87 11.46 13.36
N LEU A 121 -2.20 12.06 14.36
CA LEU A 121 -0.80 11.80 14.68
C LEU A 121 -0.55 10.33 15.04
N ASN A 122 -1.41 9.73 15.87
CA ASN A 122 -1.27 8.33 16.28
C ASN A 122 -1.38 7.37 15.08
N ARG A 123 -2.35 7.58 14.17
CA ARG A 123 -2.48 6.75 12.96
C ARG A 123 -1.31 6.97 11.99
N LYS A 124 -0.84 8.22 11.85
CA LYS A 124 0.33 8.55 11.02
C LYS A 124 1.57 7.82 11.51
N MET A 125 1.81 7.80 12.82
CA MET A 125 2.95 7.09 13.43
C MET A 125 2.86 5.58 13.23
N GLU A 126 1.69 4.99 13.45
CA GLU A 126 1.47 3.56 13.26
C GLU A 126 1.65 3.15 11.79
N LEU A 127 1.05 3.93 10.86
CA LEU A 127 1.17 3.68 9.43
C LEU A 127 2.61 3.82 8.95
N SER A 128 3.35 4.82 9.45
CA SER A 128 4.77 5.01 9.14
C SER A 128 5.62 3.83 9.61
N THR A 129 5.34 3.27 10.78
CA THR A 129 6.04 2.09 11.30
C THR A 129 5.75 0.86 10.43
N CYS A 130 4.48 0.66 10.07
CA CYS A 130 4.06 -0.42 9.17
C CYS A 130 4.69 -0.27 7.77
N HIS A 131 4.74 0.95 7.25
CA HIS A 131 5.37 1.28 5.96
C HIS A 131 6.86 0.98 5.96
N GLN A 132 7.59 1.31 7.03
CA GLN A 132 9.00 0.96 7.16
C GLN A 132 9.22 -0.55 7.12
N GLN A 133 8.38 -1.31 7.84
CA GLN A 133 8.46 -2.78 7.83
C GLN A 133 8.13 -3.35 6.44
N LEU A 134 7.13 -2.80 5.76
CA LEU A 134 6.76 -3.19 4.40
C LEU A 134 7.88 -2.86 3.41
N SER A 135 8.52 -1.70 3.52
CA SER A 135 9.66 -1.28 2.69
C SER A 135 10.84 -2.24 2.82
N ASN A 136 11.10 -2.75 4.03
CA ASN A 136 12.14 -3.76 4.27
C ASN A 136 11.79 -5.10 3.58
N VAL A 137 10.51 -5.49 3.62
CA VAL A 137 10.00 -6.67 2.93
C VAL A 137 10.11 -6.50 1.41
N LEU A 138 9.69 -5.36 0.88
CA LEU A 138 9.74 -5.04 -0.54
C LEU A 138 11.17 -5.09 -1.05
N SER A 139 12.10 -4.44 -0.36
CA SER A 139 13.53 -4.47 -0.68
C SER A 139 14.09 -5.90 -0.69
N TYR A 140 13.64 -6.76 0.22
CA TYR A 140 14.03 -8.17 0.23
C TYR A 140 13.46 -8.94 -0.97
N LEU A 141 12.18 -8.74 -1.30
CA LEU A 141 11.49 -9.45 -2.38
C LEU A 141 12.02 -9.07 -3.77
N ILE A 142 12.35 -7.79 -4.00
CA ILE A 142 12.90 -7.30 -5.27
C ILE A 142 14.17 -8.10 -5.64
N GLN A 143 15.03 -8.40 -4.67
CA GLN A 143 16.27 -9.16 -4.90
C GLN A 143 16.02 -10.64 -5.29
N LEU A 144 14.79 -11.14 -5.11
CA LEU A 144 14.41 -12.51 -5.47
C LEU A 144 13.80 -12.58 -6.88
N GLU A 145 13.35 -11.45 -7.44
CA GLU A 145 12.84 -11.40 -8.81
C GLU A 145 13.99 -11.58 -9.79
N ASP A 146 13.88 -12.60 -10.66
CA ASP A 146 14.85 -12.78 -11.73
C ASP A 146 14.44 -11.85 -12.87
N VAL A 147 15.30 -10.89 -13.21
CA VAL A 147 15.11 -10.07 -14.41
C VAL A 147 15.49 -10.94 -15.60
N SER A 148 14.51 -11.39 -16.38
CA SER A 148 14.76 -12.17 -17.60
C SER A 148 15.74 -11.43 -18.51
N SER A 149 17.00 -11.88 -18.57
CA SER A 149 18.02 -11.43 -19.51
C SER A 149 17.82 -12.07 -20.89
N ASN A 150 16.58 -12.09 -21.41
CA ASN A 150 16.26 -12.61 -22.75
C ASN A 150 16.44 -11.56 -23.86
N LEU A 151 17.30 -10.56 -23.64
CA LEU A 151 17.81 -9.76 -24.74
C LEU A 151 19.03 -10.49 -25.28
N GLU A 152 18.79 -11.44 -26.18
CA GLU A 152 19.82 -11.89 -27.11
C GLU A 152 20.45 -10.63 -27.72
N PRO A 153 21.77 -10.42 -27.64
CA PRO A 153 22.41 -9.25 -28.22
C PRO A 153 21.99 -9.13 -29.69
N PRO A 154 21.63 -7.94 -30.20
CA PRO A 154 21.30 -7.81 -31.60
C PRO A 154 22.46 -8.34 -32.45
N THR A 155 22.20 -9.41 -33.20
CA THR A 155 23.17 -9.99 -34.13
C THR A 155 23.39 -8.99 -35.26
N TYR A 156 24.46 -8.20 -35.17
CA TYR A 156 24.89 -7.36 -36.27
C TYR A 156 25.46 -8.29 -37.35
N HIS A 157 24.69 -8.53 -38.40
CA HIS A 157 25.21 -9.13 -39.62
C HIS A 157 26.12 -8.10 -40.29
N ASP A 158 27.43 -8.34 -40.24
CA ASP A 158 28.43 -7.62 -41.06
C ASP A 158 28.02 -7.74 -42.53
N THR A 159 27.39 -6.70 -43.05
CA THR A 159 27.16 -6.52 -44.48
C THR A 159 28.12 -5.46 -44.97
N THR A 160 29.40 -5.84 -45.04
CA THR A 160 30.38 -5.14 -45.87
C THR A 160 30.32 -5.74 -47.27
N PHE A 161 29.36 -5.28 -48.06
CA PHE A 161 29.47 -5.36 -49.51
C PHE A 161 30.31 -4.16 -49.97
N PHE A 162 31.58 -4.42 -50.24
CA PHE A 162 32.35 -3.56 -51.14
C PHE A 162 32.17 -4.14 -52.53
N ASP A 163 31.36 -3.48 -53.35
CA ASP A 163 31.33 -3.73 -54.79
C ASP A 163 32.60 -3.10 -55.40
N ASP A 164 33.42 -3.93 -56.06
CA ASP A 164 34.54 -3.53 -56.92
C ASP A 164 34.05 -3.19 -58.35
#